data_AF-A0A924X6H9-F1
#
_entry.id   AF-A0A924X6H9-F1
#
_cell.length_a   1.000
_cell.length_b   1.000
_cell.length_c   1.000
_cell.angle_alpha   90.00
_cell.angle_beta   90.00
_cell.angle_gamma   90.00
#
_symmetry.space_group_name_H-M   'P 1'
#
loop_
_entity.id
_entity.type
_entity.pdbx_description
1 polymer ?
#
loop_
_entity_poly.entity_id
_entity_poly.type
_entity_poly.pdbx_seq_one_letter_code
_entity_poly.pdbx_strand_id
1 'polypeptide(L)'
;MLKTAQTRQRVHRTALPRALVRRARPHVHAAHKRALKRATLRDCAHRCVYCGVCLDSEMATLDHVFPIAKGGMHTPGNVVAACGPCNRRKGDMLPQEFFHRYPGAGLNFLAYARVVHRALKRGARRAVSLAMAA
;
A
#
# COMPACT_ATOMS: atom_id res chain seq x y z
N MET A 1 -11.72 9.45 -72.03
CA MET A 1 -11.17 8.75 -70.84
C MET A 1 -10.58 9.80 -69.89
N LEU A 2 -11.34 10.18 -68.86
CA LEU A 2 -11.01 11.24 -67.92
C LEU A 2 -9.92 10.75 -66.95
N LYS A 3 -8.72 11.35 -66.99
CA LYS A 3 -7.67 11.14 -66.00
C LYS A 3 -7.82 12.18 -64.88
N THR A 4 -8.45 11.79 -63.78
CA THR A 4 -8.50 12.56 -62.54
C THR A 4 -7.11 12.62 -61.89
N ALA A 5 -6.46 13.78 -61.91
CA ALA A 5 -5.25 14.04 -61.14
C ALA A 5 -5.65 14.49 -59.71
N GLN A 6 -5.53 13.57 -58.74
CA GLN A 6 -5.68 13.90 -57.32
C GLN A 6 -4.44 14.64 -56.83
N THR A 7 -4.56 15.95 -56.66
CA THR A 7 -3.54 16.78 -55.99
C THR A 7 -3.55 16.49 -54.49
N ARG A 8 -2.64 15.64 -54.00
CA ARG A 8 -2.39 15.45 -52.57
C ARG A 8 -1.71 16.71 -52.02
N GLN A 9 -2.48 17.61 -51.41
CA GLN A 9 -1.93 18.73 -50.64
C GLN A 9 -1.20 18.19 -49.40
N ARG A 10 0.10 18.47 -49.31
CA ARG A 10 0.96 18.13 -48.18
C ARG A 10 0.68 19.13 -47.07
N VAL A 11 -0.13 18.76 -46.07
CA VAL A 11 -0.29 19.55 -44.84
C VAL A 11 1.04 19.58 -44.10
N HIS A 12 1.69 20.73 -44.07
CA HIS A 12 2.88 20.96 -43.26
C HIS A 12 2.47 20.92 -41.78
N ARG A 13 2.71 19.78 -41.12
CA ARG A 13 2.62 19.66 -39.66
C ARG A 13 3.80 20.40 -39.04
N THR A 14 3.60 21.64 -38.62
CA THR A 14 4.54 22.33 -37.75
C THR A 14 4.59 21.60 -36.41
N ALA A 15 5.76 21.06 -36.06
CA ALA A 15 5.99 20.47 -34.76
C ALA A 15 6.00 21.58 -33.70
N LEU A 16 5.07 21.51 -32.74
CA LEU A 16 5.03 22.42 -31.60
C LEU A 16 6.34 22.31 -30.78
N PRO A 17 6.91 23.43 -30.32
CA PRO A 17 8.17 23.41 -29.56
C PRO A 17 8.03 22.57 -28.27
N ARG A 18 9.04 21.74 -28.00
CA ARG A 18 9.11 20.81 -26.85
C ARG A 18 8.83 21.44 -25.48
N ALA A 19 9.01 22.76 -25.34
CA ALA A 19 8.75 23.51 -24.11
C ALA A 19 7.25 23.56 -23.72
N LEU A 20 6.33 23.35 -24.66
CA LEU A 20 4.88 23.39 -24.41
C LEU A 20 4.27 22.03 -24.03
N VAL A 21 5.05 20.95 -24.00
CA VAL A 21 4.57 19.61 -23.60
C VAL A 21 5.00 19.28 -22.18
N ARG A 22 4.93 20.24 -21.26
CA ARG A 22 4.89 19.92 -19.83
C ARG A 22 3.46 19.50 -19.50
N ARG A 23 3.12 18.23 -19.76
CA ARG A 23 1.87 17.63 -19.25
C ARG A 23 1.85 17.85 -17.73
N ALA A 24 0.97 18.73 -17.25
CA ALA A 24 0.73 18.86 -15.82
C ALA A 24 0.34 17.48 -15.31
N ARG A 25 1.14 16.90 -14.41
CA ARG A 25 0.72 15.69 -13.70
C ARG A 25 -0.51 16.11 -12.88
N PRO A 26 -1.70 15.53 -13.09
CA PRO A 26 -2.85 15.91 -12.30
C PRO A 26 -2.48 15.73 -10.82
N HIS A 27 -2.82 16.72 -9.99
CA HIS A 27 -2.63 16.68 -8.53
C HIS A 27 -3.54 15.60 -7.92
N VAL A 28 -3.26 14.31 -8.17
CA VAL A 28 -4.01 13.17 -7.63
C VAL A 28 -3.61 12.81 -6.19
N HIS A 29 -2.67 13.52 -5.59
CA HIS A 29 -1.93 12.98 -4.44
C HIS A 29 -2.71 12.97 -3.12
N ALA A 30 -3.41 14.05 -2.74
CA ALA A 30 -3.99 14.13 -1.39
C ALA A 30 -5.31 13.35 -1.26
N ALA A 31 -6.24 13.53 -2.22
CA ALA A 31 -7.54 12.88 -2.18
C ALA A 31 -7.42 11.35 -2.29
N HIS A 32 -6.56 10.86 -3.20
CA HIS A 32 -6.28 9.43 -3.35
C HIS A 32 -5.67 8.87 -2.06
N LYS A 33 -4.62 9.49 -1.51
CA LYS A 33 -3.97 9.03 -0.27
C LYS A 33 -4.96 8.93 0.89
N ARG A 34 -5.87 9.92 1.02
CA ARG A 34 -6.96 9.87 2.01
C ARG A 34 -7.93 8.73 1.74
N ALA A 35 -8.31 8.49 0.49
CA ALA A 35 -9.19 7.38 0.13
C ALA A 35 -8.58 6.00 0.44
N LEU A 36 -7.30 5.80 0.09
CA LEU A 36 -6.55 4.60 0.42
C LEU A 36 -6.47 4.38 1.93
N LYS A 37 -6.12 5.43 2.69
CA LYS A 37 -6.05 5.36 4.17
C LYS A 37 -7.39 4.96 4.79
N ARG A 38 -8.50 5.55 4.31
CA ARG A 38 -9.85 5.18 4.76
C ARG A 38 -10.22 3.74 4.41
N ALA A 39 -9.84 3.26 3.22
CA ALA A 39 -10.06 1.87 2.83
C ALA A 39 -9.29 0.91 3.74
N THR A 40 -7.98 1.14 3.92
CA THR A 40 -7.15 0.29 4.80
C THR A 40 -7.66 0.29 6.25
N LEU A 41 -8.18 1.42 6.74
CA LEU A 41 -8.80 1.47 8.07
C LEU A 41 -10.02 0.56 8.18
N ARG A 42 -10.93 0.58 7.20
CA ARG A 42 -12.08 -0.33 7.18
C ARG A 42 -11.65 -1.79 7.11
N ASP A 43 -10.67 -2.09 6.27
CA ASP A 43 -10.09 -3.42 6.11
C ASP A 43 -9.42 -3.92 7.41
N CYS A 44 -8.96 -2.99 8.25
CA CYS A 44 -8.33 -3.26 9.54
C CYS A 44 -9.28 -3.07 10.75
N ALA A 45 -10.59 -3.11 10.54
CA ALA A 45 -11.59 -2.98 11.62
C ALA A 45 -11.53 -1.65 12.40
N HIS A 46 -11.00 -0.58 11.80
CA HIS A 46 -10.69 0.67 12.50
C HIS A 46 -9.81 0.45 13.74
N ARG A 47 -8.90 -0.53 13.69
CA ARG A 47 -7.96 -0.83 14.77
C ARG A 47 -6.54 -0.89 14.26
N CYS A 48 -5.60 -0.54 15.13
CA CYS A 48 -4.20 -0.82 14.92
C CYS A 48 -4.03 -2.34 14.90
N VAL A 49 -3.51 -2.89 13.80
CA VAL A 49 -3.35 -4.34 13.68
C VAL A 49 -2.31 -4.91 14.64
N TYR A 50 -1.51 -4.08 15.31
CA TYR A 50 -0.46 -4.52 16.23
C TYR A 50 -0.84 -4.41 17.71
N CYS A 51 -1.50 -3.34 18.14
CA CYS A 51 -1.89 -3.18 19.55
C CYS A 51 -3.40 -3.25 19.79
N GLY A 52 -4.23 -3.26 18.75
CA GLY A 52 -5.68 -3.36 18.85
C GLY A 52 -6.41 -2.05 19.21
N VAL A 53 -5.68 -0.95 19.50
CA VAL A 53 -6.28 0.36 19.78
C VAL A 53 -7.14 0.84 18.61
N CYS A 54 -8.26 1.50 18.90
CA CYS A 54 -9.10 2.12 17.88
C CYS A 54 -8.33 3.22 17.14
N LEU A 55 -8.52 3.29 15.82
CA LEU A 55 -7.87 4.25 14.94
C LEU A 55 -8.90 5.00 14.10
N ASP A 56 -8.71 6.31 14.02
CA ASP A 56 -9.34 7.17 13.05
C ASP A 56 -8.36 7.55 11.93
N SER A 57 -8.82 8.42 11.02
CA SER A 57 -8.00 8.87 9.89
C SER A 57 -6.85 9.80 10.28
N GLU A 58 -6.80 10.32 11.51
CA GLU A 58 -5.74 11.21 11.96
C GLU A 58 -4.61 10.40 12.60
N MET A 59 -4.96 9.52 13.55
CA MET A 59 -4.01 8.67 14.28
C MET A 59 -3.42 7.53 13.44
N ALA A 60 -4.14 7.06 12.43
CA ALA A 60 -3.67 5.92 11.64
C ALA A 60 -2.45 6.27 10.81
N THR A 61 -1.58 5.30 10.63
CA THR A 61 -0.54 5.26 9.61
C THR A 61 -0.75 4.02 8.75
N LEU A 62 -0.11 3.98 7.59
CA LEU A 62 -0.09 2.80 6.73
C LEU A 62 1.27 2.14 6.86
N ASP A 63 1.27 0.85 7.14
CA ASP A 63 2.48 0.05 7.28
C ASP A 63 2.49 -1.11 6.28
N HIS A 64 3.68 -1.42 5.77
CA HIS A 64 3.94 -2.56 4.91
C HIS A 64 4.33 -3.75 5.77
N VAL A 65 3.44 -4.75 5.82
CA VAL A 65 3.62 -5.95 6.65
C VAL A 65 4.94 -6.63 6.31
N PHE A 66 5.19 -6.85 5.02
CA PHE A 66 6.51 -7.17 4.47
C PHE A 66 7.16 -5.87 3.99
N PRO A 67 8.29 -5.42 4.58
CA PRO A 67 8.89 -4.12 4.31
C PRO A 67 9.32 -3.96 2.84
N ILE A 68 9.09 -2.76 2.26
CA ILE A 68 9.54 -2.44 0.89
C ILE A 68 11.05 -2.59 0.75
N ALA A 69 11.82 -2.14 1.75
CA ALA A 69 13.28 -2.24 1.75
C ALA A 69 13.81 -3.68 1.65
N LYS A 70 12.97 -4.68 1.97
CA LYS A 70 13.31 -6.10 1.88
C LYS A 70 12.63 -6.82 0.71
N GLY A 71 12.01 -6.07 -0.22
CA GLY A 71 11.32 -6.61 -1.40
C GLY A 71 9.79 -6.68 -1.30
N GLY A 72 9.20 -6.06 -0.28
CA GLY A 72 7.74 -6.00 -0.12
C GLY A 72 7.05 -5.17 -1.21
N MET A 73 5.91 -5.65 -1.68
CA MET A 73 5.12 -4.96 -2.70
C MET A 73 4.17 -3.92 -2.09
N HIS A 74 3.93 -2.81 -2.79
CA HIS A 74 2.90 -1.84 -2.42
C HIS A 74 1.52 -2.28 -2.92
N THR A 75 0.92 -3.25 -2.23
CA THR A 75 -0.42 -3.78 -2.57
C THR A 75 -1.33 -3.77 -1.35
N PRO A 76 -2.67 -3.71 -1.52
CA PRO A 76 -3.61 -3.81 -0.40
C PRO A 76 -3.38 -5.06 0.47
N GLY A 77 -2.98 -6.18 -0.16
CA GLY A 77 -2.66 -7.42 0.54
C GLY A 77 -1.36 -7.39 1.37
N ASN A 78 -0.60 -6.30 1.34
CA ASN A 78 0.62 -6.09 2.12
C ASN A 78 0.57 -4.78 2.97
N VAL A 79 -0.52 -4.02 2.93
CA VAL A 79 -0.64 -2.73 3.62
C VAL A 79 -1.71 -2.81 4.70
N VAL A 80 -1.39 -2.34 5.90
CA VAL A 80 -2.28 -2.39 7.08
C VAL A 80 -2.33 -1.06 7.81
N ALA A 81 -3.37 -0.86 8.62
CA ALA A 81 -3.50 0.29 9.50
C ALA A 81 -2.75 0.04 10.82
N ALA A 82 -1.85 0.95 11.19
CA ALA A 82 -1.09 0.89 12.44
C ALA A 82 -1.04 2.27 13.10
N CYS A 83 -0.98 2.33 14.44
CA CYS A 83 -0.66 3.58 15.12
C CYS A 83 0.82 3.95 14.90
N GLY A 84 1.16 5.24 15.00
CA GLY A 84 2.54 5.73 14.85
C GLY A 84 3.58 4.99 15.71
N PRO A 85 3.34 4.78 17.02
CA PRO A 85 4.26 4.04 17.87
C PRO A 85 4.50 2.58 17.44
N CYS A 86 3.43 1.84 17.09
CA CYS A 86 3.58 0.46 16.65
C CYS A 86 4.29 0.36 15.29
N ASN A 87 3.96 1.26 14.36
CA ASN A 87 4.59 1.31 13.05
C ASN A 87 6.10 1.57 13.20
N ARG A 88 6.48 2.56 14.01
CA ARG A 88 7.89 2.84 14.32
C ARG A 88 8.60 1.66 14.98
N ARG A 89 7.94 1.01 15.94
CA ARG A 89 8.49 -0.17 16.64
C ARG A 89 8.70 -1.35 15.69
N LYS A 90 7.80 -1.58 14.73
CA LYS A 90 7.96 -2.63 13.71
C LYS A 90 9.12 -2.29 12.78
N GLY A 91 9.19 -1.05 12.31
CA GLY A 91 10.21 -0.61 11.36
C GLY A 91 10.29 -1.53 10.13
N ASP A 92 11.52 -1.95 9.80
CA ASP A 92 11.81 -2.86 8.69
C ASP A 92 11.96 -4.33 9.14
N MET A 93 11.54 -4.70 10.35
CA MET A 93 11.51 -6.10 10.76
C MET A 93 10.62 -6.92 9.82
N LEU A 94 11.07 -8.13 9.52
CA LEU A 94 10.23 -9.10 8.82
C LEU A 94 9.04 -9.46 9.72
N PRO A 95 7.85 -9.74 9.16
CA PRO A 95 6.68 -10.01 9.97
C PRO A 95 6.88 -11.22 10.89
N GLN A 96 7.60 -12.26 10.43
CA GLN A 96 7.93 -13.43 11.26
C GLN A 96 8.78 -13.06 12.47
N GLU A 97 9.81 -12.23 12.27
CA GLU A 97 10.66 -11.72 13.35
C GLU A 97 9.85 -10.88 14.35
N PHE A 98 9.08 -9.93 13.83
CA PHE A 98 8.28 -9.02 14.65
C PHE A 98 7.23 -9.77 15.48
N PHE A 99 6.51 -10.72 14.88
CA PHE A 99 5.48 -11.49 15.59
C PHE A 99 6.06 -12.56 16.50
N HIS A 100 7.29 -13.03 16.25
CA HIS A 100 7.99 -13.89 17.20
C HIS A 100 8.40 -13.09 18.44
N ARG A 101 8.93 -11.87 18.28
CA ARG A 101 9.29 -10.97 19.38
C ARG A 101 8.07 -10.39 20.13
N TYR A 102 6.99 -10.11 19.41
CA TYR A 102 5.75 -9.53 19.95
C TYR A 102 4.53 -10.38 19.57
N PRO A 103 4.35 -11.55 20.19
CA PRO A 103 3.30 -12.49 19.81
C PRO A 103 1.88 -11.95 20.03
N GLY A 104 1.67 -11.09 21.04
CA GLY A 104 0.40 -10.36 21.20
C GLY A 104 0.06 -9.47 20.00
N ALA A 105 1.07 -8.88 19.34
CA ALA A 105 0.86 -8.14 18.09
C ALA A 105 0.54 -9.06 16.92
N GLY A 106 1.08 -10.27 16.90
CA GLY A 106 0.70 -11.30 15.93
C GLY A 106 -0.75 -11.75 16.08
N LEU A 107 -1.23 -11.93 17.31
CA LEU A 107 -2.64 -12.25 17.59
C LEU A 107 -3.58 -11.14 17.12
N ASN A 108 -3.28 -9.89 17.48
CA ASN A 108 -4.03 -8.72 16.99
C ASN A 108 -4.00 -8.64 15.45
N PHE A 109 -2.86 -8.92 14.84
CA PHE A 109 -2.71 -8.89 13.39
C PHE A 109 -3.59 -9.95 12.72
N LEU A 110 -3.65 -11.15 13.29
CA LEU A 110 -4.53 -12.22 12.80
C LEU A 110 -6.01 -11.84 12.91
N ALA A 111 -6.41 -11.18 14.00
CA ALA A 111 -7.78 -10.74 14.23
C ALA A 111 -8.20 -9.56 13.33
N TYR A 112 -7.35 -8.53 13.21
CA TYR A 112 -7.76 -7.25 12.64
C TYR A 112 -7.36 -7.04 11.18
N ALA A 113 -6.27 -7.64 10.68
CA ALA A 113 -5.79 -7.38 9.32
C ALA A 113 -6.55 -8.20 8.25
N ARG A 114 -7.80 -7.86 7.92
CA ARG A 114 -8.74 -8.79 7.22
C ARG A 114 -8.36 -9.08 5.76
N VAL A 115 -7.75 -8.13 5.07
CA VAL A 115 -7.52 -8.18 3.60
C VAL A 115 -6.07 -8.55 3.23
N VAL A 116 -5.24 -8.92 4.21
CA VAL A 116 -3.84 -9.27 3.98
C VAL A 116 -3.69 -10.64 3.32
N HIS A 117 -2.65 -10.79 2.47
CA HIS A 117 -2.33 -12.06 1.81
C HIS A 117 -2.29 -13.25 2.79
N ARG A 118 -2.90 -14.36 2.38
CA ARG A 118 -2.96 -15.62 3.16
C ARG A 118 -1.57 -16.11 3.59
N ALA A 119 -0.54 -15.88 2.77
CA ALA A 119 0.84 -16.26 3.11
C ALA A 119 1.37 -15.52 4.34
N LEU A 120 1.14 -14.20 4.42
CA LEU A 120 1.54 -13.38 5.58
C LEU A 120 0.75 -13.80 6.84
N LYS A 121 -0.54 -14.11 6.70
CA LYS A 121 -1.35 -14.67 7.80
C LYS A 121 -0.80 -16.02 8.30
N ARG A 122 -0.42 -16.93 7.40
CA ARG A 122 0.22 -18.21 7.78
C ARG A 122 1.56 -17.98 8.48
N GLY A 123 2.38 -17.06 7.97
CA GLY A 123 3.65 -16.69 8.59
C GLY A 123 3.45 -16.15 10.00
N ALA A 124 2.48 -15.25 10.20
CA ALA A 124 2.13 -14.72 11.51
C ALA A 124 1.68 -15.82 12.49
N ARG A 125 0.80 -16.73 12.07
CA ARG A 125 0.38 -17.87 12.93
C ARG A 125 1.57 -18.70 13.39
N ARG A 126 2.45 -19.08 12.46
CA ARG A 126 3.65 -19.88 12.78
C ARG A 126 4.57 -19.15 13.75
N ALA A 127 4.85 -17.86 13.50
CA ALA A 127 5.71 -17.06 14.37
C ALA A 127 5.15 -16.95 15.80
N VAL A 128 3.85 -16.70 15.93
CA VAL A 128 3.17 -16.65 17.23
C VAL A 128 3.21 -18.00 17.94
N SER A 129 2.88 -19.09 17.23
CA SER A 129 2.93 -20.44 17.81
C SER A 129 4.33 -20.80 18.32
N LEU A 130 5.38 -20.46 17.55
CA LEU A 130 6.76 -20.70 17.96
C LEU A 130 7.16 -19.86 19.18
N ALA A 131 6.73 -18.60 19.25
CA ALA A 131 7.05 -17.71 20.37
C ALA A 131 6.34 -18.10 21.67
N MET A 132 5.15 -18.70 21.58
CA MET A 132 4.37 -19.13 22.75
C MET A 132 4.73 -20.53 23.24
N ALA A 133 5.50 -21.28 22.45
CA ALA A 133 5.97 -22.62 22.80
C ALA A 133 7.38 -22.62 23.45
N ALA A 134 8.01 -21.44 23.56
CA ALA A 134 9.32 -21.22 24.17
C ALA A 134 9.14 -20.55 25.54
#